data_AF-A0AAU3NNE9-F1
#
_entry.id   AF-A0AAU3NNE9-F1
#
_cell.length_a   1.000
_cell.length_b   1.000
_cell.length_c   1.000
_cell.angle_alpha   90.00
_cell.angle_beta   90.00
_cell.angle_gamma   90.00
#
_symmetry.space_group_name_H-M   'P 1'
#
loop_
_entity.id
_entity.type
_entity.pdbx_description
1 polymer ?
#
loop_
_entity_poly.entity_id
_entity_poly.type
_entity_poly.pdbx_seq_one_letter_code
_entity_poly.pdbx_strand_id
1 'polypeptide(L)'
;MTAGSVKVIFLVSDDICHQDAGSSYVRGYSKGAQKAWLEKELRSARADRGMDWIVVCVHQVAVSTADQFNGADLAIRQEWLPLFDRFGVDLVVCGHEHHYERSHPVGADNPVTHAELRLEGHGVITSKALVSPSAHAWES
;
A
#
# COMPACT_ATOMS: atom_id res chain seq x y z
N MET A 1 10.87 10.10 0.17
CA MET A 1 12.34 10.14 0.04
C MET A 1 12.79 9.18 -1.04
N THR A 2 14.09 9.14 -1.36
CA THR A 2 14.68 8.16 -2.29
C THR A 2 15.94 7.57 -1.64
N ALA A 3 16.16 6.27 -1.79
CA ALA A 3 17.33 5.56 -1.31
C ALA A 3 17.82 4.60 -2.41
N GLY A 4 18.95 4.90 -3.05
CA GLY A 4 19.35 4.22 -4.28
C GLY A 4 18.27 4.33 -5.36
N SER A 5 17.92 3.22 -6.00
CA SER A 5 16.82 3.11 -6.96
C SER A 5 15.43 2.88 -6.34
N VAL A 6 15.28 3.10 -5.03
CA VAL A 6 14.01 2.94 -4.30
C VAL A 6 13.38 4.28 -3.96
N LYS A 7 12.19 4.56 -4.47
CA LYS A 7 11.32 5.65 -4.03
C LYS A 7 10.49 5.19 -2.83
N VAL A 8 10.55 5.91 -1.72
CA VAL A 8 9.74 5.65 -0.52
C VAL A 8 8.78 6.82 -0.28
N ILE A 9 7.48 6.54 -0.25
CA ILE A 9 6.39 7.51 -0.05
C ILE A 9 5.71 7.20 1.28
N PHE A 10 5.50 8.22 2.13
CA PHE A 10 4.77 8.10 3.39
C PHE A 10 3.42 8.80 3.27
N LEU A 11 2.36 8.16 3.77
CA LEU A 11 0.98 8.66 3.71
C LEU A 11 0.39 8.85 5.10
N VAL A 12 -0.38 9.93 5.26
CA VAL A 12 -1.18 10.24 6.46
C VAL A 12 -2.59 9.71 6.24
N SER A 13 -2.86 8.55 6.83
CA SER A 13 -4.11 7.79 6.72
C SER A 13 -5.35 8.57 7.14
N ASP A 14 -5.22 9.39 8.19
CA ASP A 14 -6.29 10.13 8.87
C ASP A 14 -7.07 11.08 7.94
N ASP A 15 -6.50 11.44 6.80
CA ASP A 15 -7.14 12.26 5.77
C ASP A 15 -8.31 11.56 5.06
N ILE A 16 -8.29 10.22 4.97
CA ILE A 16 -9.32 9.46 4.24
C ILE A 16 -10.02 8.37 5.04
N CYS A 17 -9.37 7.82 6.08
CA CYS A 17 -9.84 6.60 6.76
C CYS A 17 -11.25 6.72 7.34
N HIS A 18 -11.92 5.57 7.40
CA HIS A 18 -13.27 5.37 7.92
C HIS A 18 -13.31 4.72 9.31
N GLN A 19 -12.21 4.12 9.76
CA GLN A 19 -12.12 3.39 11.03
C GLN A 19 -12.50 4.23 12.25
N ASP A 20 -13.31 3.67 13.15
CA ASP A 20 -13.89 4.36 14.31
C ASP A 20 -13.35 3.76 15.63
N ALA A 21 -12.03 3.82 15.81
CA ALA A 21 -11.28 3.19 16.90
C ALA A 21 -11.05 4.12 18.11
N GLY A 22 -12.01 4.99 18.43
CA GLY A 22 -11.99 5.86 19.62
C GLY A 22 -10.98 7.03 19.60
N SER A 23 -10.10 7.10 18.59
CA SER A 23 -9.27 8.27 18.31
C SER A 23 -9.94 9.15 17.24
N SER A 24 -9.87 10.47 17.40
CA SER A 24 -10.53 11.41 16.51
C SER A 24 -9.81 11.53 15.15
N TYR A 25 -10.29 10.82 14.13
CA TYR A 25 -9.83 10.98 12.76
C TYR A 25 -10.44 12.20 12.09
N VAL A 26 -9.61 13.14 11.63
CA VAL A 26 -10.06 14.39 10.97
C VAL A 26 -10.29 14.15 9.47
N ARG A 27 -11.22 13.26 9.13
CA ARG A 27 -11.47 12.83 7.75
C ARG A 27 -11.72 14.02 6.81
N GLY A 28 -10.97 14.06 5.70
CA GLY A 28 -11.10 15.06 4.65
C GLY A 28 -10.41 16.39 4.89
N TYR A 29 -9.52 16.51 5.90
CA TYR A 29 -8.83 17.77 6.22
C TYR A 29 -8.03 18.34 5.04
N SER A 30 -7.45 17.49 4.18
CA SER A 30 -6.70 17.94 2.99
C SER A 30 -7.59 18.34 1.81
N LYS A 31 -8.91 18.05 1.88
CA LYS A 31 -9.87 18.20 0.78
C LYS A 31 -9.40 17.53 -0.53
N GLY A 32 -8.71 16.39 -0.41
CA GLY A 32 -8.16 15.62 -1.53
C GLY A 32 -6.77 16.05 -2.00
N ALA A 33 -6.15 17.06 -1.38
CA ALA A 33 -4.81 17.51 -1.75
C ALA A 33 -3.75 16.41 -1.61
N GLN A 34 -3.86 15.53 -0.61
CA GLN A 34 -2.94 14.39 -0.46
C GLN A 34 -3.09 13.38 -1.60
N LYS A 35 -4.32 13.08 -2.05
CA LYS A 35 -4.57 12.18 -3.19
C LYS A 35 -4.00 12.75 -4.50
N ALA A 36 -4.21 14.05 -4.74
CA ALA A 36 -3.66 14.73 -5.92
C ALA A 36 -2.11 14.79 -5.90
N TRP A 37 -1.52 15.02 -4.73
CA TRP A 37 -0.07 14.95 -4.54
C TRP A 37 0.47 13.52 -4.76
N LEU A 38 -0.20 12.50 -4.22
CA LEU A 38 0.18 11.09 -4.39
C LEU A 38 0.17 10.67 -5.87
N GLU A 39 -0.87 11.01 -6.64
CA GLU A 39 -0.88 10.73 -8.09
C GLU A 39 0.29 11.41 -8.82
N LYS A 40 0.67 12.63 -8.42
CA LYS A 40 1.83 13.34 -8.98
C LYS A 40 3.15 12.64 -8.63
N GLU A 41 3.35 12.25 -7.37
CA GLU A 41 4.57 11.56 -6.92
C GLU A 41 4.75 10.18 -7.57
N LEU A 42 3.68 9.39 -7.66
CA LEU A 42 3.70 8.07 -8.31
C LEU A 42 4.00 8.19 -9.81
N ARG A 43 3.35 9.14 -10.50
CA ARG A 43 3.60 9.45 -11.91
C ARG A 43 5.04 9.91 -12.15
N SER A 44 5.59 10.74 -11.25
CA SER A 44 6.98 11.20 -11.33
C SER A 44 7.96 10.05 -11.13
N ALA A 45 7.73 9.19 -10.12
CA ALA A 45 8.58 8.05 -9.82
C ALA A 45 8.59 7.00 -10.95
N ARG A 46 7.45 6.74 -11.62
CA ARG A 46 7.40 5.85 -12.79
C ARG A 46 7.89 6.47 -14.10
N ALA A 47 8.08 7.78 -14.17
CA ALA A 47 8.75 8.43 -15.30
C ALA A 47 10.28 8.39 -15.19
N ASP A 48 10.82 8.19 -13.98
CA ASP A 48 12.25 8.12 -13.72
C ASP A 48 12.78 6.70 -13.99
N ARG A 49 13.68 6.57 -14.98
CA ARG A 49 14.30 5.29 -15.34
C ARG A 49 15.36 4.81 -14.34
N GLY A 50 15.76 5.64 -13.38
CA GLY A 50 16.62 5.24 -12.26
C GLY A 50 15.87 4.61 -11.09
N MET A 51 14.52 4.61 -11.10
CA MET A 51 13.70 4.07 -10.02
C MET A 51 13.20 2.65 -10.37
N ASP A 52 13.80 1.65 -9.73
CA ASP A 52 13.40 0.25 -9.85
C ASP A 52 12.14 -0.03 -8.99
N TRP A 53 12.09 0.52 -7.77
CA TRP A 53 11.06 0.21 -6.77
C TRP A 53 10.31 1.45 -6.27
N ILE A 54 9.01 1.32 -6.09
CA ILE A 54 8.16 2.25 -5.32
C ILE A 54 7.60 1.50 -4.11
N VAL A 55 7.96 1.99 -2.92
CA VAL A 55 7.44 1.53 -1.63
C VAL A 55 6.54 2.62 -1.05
N VAL A 56 5.35 2.25 -0.63
CA VAL A 56 4.43 3.13 0.12
C VAL A 56 4.35 2.66 1.58
N CYS A 57 4.45 3.60 2.50
CA CYS A 57 4.24 3.39 3.93
C CYS A 57 3.00 4.15 4.37
N VAL A 58 2.07 3.47 5.04
CA VAL A 58 0.82 4.00 5.57
C VAL A 58 0.59 3.41 6.96
N HIS A 59 -0.06 4.09 7.89
CA HIS A 59 -0.33 3.48 9.21
C HIS A 59 -1.48 2.47 9.12
N GLN A 60 -2.66 2.88 8.64
CA GLN A 60 -3.86 2.04 8.55
C GLN A 60 -3.80 1.06 7.38
N VAL A 61 -4.57 -0.02 7.50
CA VAL A 61 -4.36 -1.24 6.70
C VAL A 61 -5.39 -1.39 5.59
N ALA A 62 -4.92 -1.66 4.37
CA ALA A 62 -5.78 -1.92 3.22
C ALA A 62 -6.40 -3.34 3.23
N VAL A 63 -5.76 -4.31 3.86
CA VAL A 63 -6.16 -5.73 3.91
C VAL A 63 -5.75 -6.30 5.25
N SER A 64 -6.64 -6.96 5.98
CA SER A 64 -6.35 -7.59 7.28
C SER A 64 -7.20 -8.84 7.44
N THR A 65 -6.66 -9.87 8.08
CA THR A 65 -7.45 -11.05 8.53
C THR A 65 -7.85 -10.98 10.00
N ALA A 66 -7.54 -9.88 10.69
CA ALA A 66 -7.99 -9.65 12.04
C ALA A 66 -9.53 -9.55 12.12
N ASP A 67 -10.15 -10.61 12.65
CA ASP A 67 -11.60 -10.71 12.89
C ASP A 67 -12.07 -9.95 14.15
N GLN A 68 -11.11 -9.49 14.98
CA GLN A 68 -11.37 -8.89 16.30
C GLN A 68 -10.62 -7.56 16.57
N PHE A 69 -9.93 -7.02 15.56
CA PHE A 69 -9.21 -5.73 15.66
C PHE A 69 -9.72 -4.75 14.61
N ASN A 70 -9.03 -3.60 14.48
CA ASN A 70 -9.46 -2.48 13.67
C ASN A 70 -9.71 -2.89 12.19
N GLY A 71 -8.92 -3.82 11.65
CA GLY A 71 -9.24 -4.45 10.36
C GLY A 71 -9.02 -3.53 9.15
N ALA A 72 -9.55 -3.96 8.00
CA ALA A 72 -9.24 -3.35 6.71
C ALA A 72 -10.08 -2.09 6.40
N ASP A 73 -9.42 -0.97 6.14
CA ASP A 73 -10.08 0.31 5.85
C ASP A 73 -10.62 0.41 4.42
N LEU A 74 -11.92 0.71 4.30
CA LEU A 74 -12.62 0.80 3.01
C LEU A 74 -12.20 2.03 2.17
N ALA A 75 -11.86 3.16 2.80
CA ALA A 75 -11.42 4.34 2.06
C ALA A 75 -10.04 4.11 1.45
N ILE A 76 -9.10 3.48 2.15
CA ILE A 76 -7.80 3.11 1.56
C ILE A 76 -8.01 2.20 0.33
N ARG A 77 -8.93 1.22 0.44
CA ARG A 77 -9.29 0.33 -0.68
C ARG A 77 -9.87 1.08 -1.89
N GLN A 78 -10.70 2.08 -1.68
CA GLN A 78 -11.40 2.81 -2.75
C GLN A 78 -10.57 3.97 -3.34
N GLU A 79 -9.82 4.68 -2.50
CA GLU A 79 -9.14 5.92 -2.87
C GLU A 79 -7.69 5.70 -3.33
N TRP A 80 -6.97 4.74 -2.72
CA TRP A 80 -5.52 4.59 -2.89
C TRP A 80 -5.10 3.30 -3.62
N LEU A 81 -5.72 2.14 -3.37
CA LEU A 81 -5.38 0.91 -4.12
C LEU A 81 -5.48 1.09 -5.66
N PRO A 82 -6.46 1.81 -6.24
CA PRO A 82 -6.50 2.04 -7.68
C PRO A 82 -5.34 2.90 -8.20
N LEU A 83 -4.79 3.80 -7.38
CA LEU A 83 -3.58 4.55 -7.73
C LEU A 83 -2.34 3.65 -7.63
N PHE A 84 -2.27 2.81 -6.60
CA PHE A 84 -1.17 1.87 -6.41
C PHE A 84 -1.09 0.87 -7.57
N ASP A 85 -2.21 0.29 -8.01
CA ASP A 85 -2.22 -0.63 -9.13
C ASP A 85 -1.90 0.08 -10.46
N ARG A 86 -2.53 1.24 -10.73
CA ARG A 86 -2.30 2.05 -11.95
C ARG A 86 -0.86 2.50 -12.14
N PHE A 87 -0.15 2.82 -11.05
CA PHE A 87 1.27 3.19 -11.09
C PHE A 87 2.20 2.05 -10.66
N GLY A 88 1.66 0.84 -10.51
CA GLY A 88 2.38 -0.39 -10.21
C GLY A 88 3.25 -0.32 -8.95
N VAL A 89 2.75 0.20 -7.82
CA VAL A 89 3.46 0.18 -6.54
C VAL A 89 3.81 -1.26 -6.15
N ASP A 90 5.08 -1.48 -5.80
CA ASP A 90 5.62 -2.84 -5.61
C ASP A 90 5.34 -3.38 -4.20
N LEU A 91 5.39 -2.49 -3.19
CA LEU A 91 5.21 -2.82 -1.78
C LEU A 91 4.43 -1.72 -1.06
N VAL A 92 3.42 -2.12 -0.29
CA VAL A 92 2.70 -1.25 0.64
C VAL A 92 2.86 -1.81 2.06
N VAL A 93 3.63 -1.11 2.87
CA VAL A 93 3.85 -1.44 4.29
C VAL A 93 2.79 -0.72 5.11
N CYS A 94 1.98 -1.49 5.84
CA CYS A 94 1.01 -0.96 6.80
C CYS A 94 1.54 -1.16 8.24
N GLY A 95 0.94 -0.46 9.20
CA GLY A 95 1.07 -0.72 10.63
C GLY A 95 -0.31 -1.03 11.22
N HIS A 96 -0.64 -0.38 12.34
CA HIS A 96 -1.97 -0.35 12.99
C HIS A 96 -2.49 -1.68 13.56
N GLU A 97 -2.32 -2.78 12.84
CA GLU A 97 -2.36 -4.15 13.39
C GLU A 97 -1.03 -4.44 14.10
N HIS A 98 -1.06 -5.12 15.24
CA HIS A 98 0.04 -5.05 16.21
C HIS A 98 1.19 -6.10 16.02
N HIS A 99 1.58 -6.43 14.77
CA HIS A 99 2.70 -7.37 14.45
C HIS A 99 3.11 -7.41 12.91
N TYR A 100 3.52 -8.57 12.32
CA TYR A 100 3.83 -8.88 10.88
C TYR A 100 2.98 -10.04 10.22
N GLU A 101 2.12 -9.78 9.19
CA GLU A 101 1.32 -10.65 8.25
C GLU A 101 1.81 -10.32 6.81
N ARG A 102 1.59 -11.18 5.79
CA ARG A 102 1.98 -10.85 4.39
C ARG A 102 1.03 -11.35 3.30
N SER A 103 0.41 -10.45 2.54
CA SER A 103 -0.47 -10.84 1.43
C SER A 103 0.28 -11.36 0.20
N HIS A 104 -0.41 -12.23 -0.54
CA HIS A 104 -0.19 -12.43 -1.97
C HIS A 104 -0.39 -11.12 -2.77
N PRO A 105 0.02 -11.06 -4.05
CA PRO A 105 -0.23 -9.91 -4.90
C PRO A 105 -1.71 -9.51 -4.93
N VAL A 106 -1.96 -8.23 -4.69
CA VAL A 106 -3.27 -7.58 -4.76
C VAL A 106 -3.26 -6.59 -5.93
N GLY A 107 -4.30 -6.61 -6.76
CA GLY A 107 -4.47 -5.71 -7.90
C GLY A 107 -5.84 -5.93 -8.56
N ALA A 108 -6.12 -5.27 -9.68
CA ALA A 108 -7.40 -5.45 -10.37
C ALA A 108 -7.67 -6.92 -10.79
N ASP A 109 -6.62 -7.63 -11.20
CA ASP A 109 -6.70 -9.04 -11.63
C ASP A 109 -6.70 -10.05 -10.46
N ASN A 110 -6.33 -9.62 -9.26
CA ASN A 110 -6.49 -10.42 -8.04
C ASN A 110 -7.14 -9.60 -6.91
N PRO A 111 -8.48 -9.47 -6.92
CA PRO A 111 -9.21 -8.71 -5.91
C PRO A 111 -9.10 -9.40 -4.55
N VAL A 112 -9.01 -8.59 -3.49
CA VAL A 112 -8.89 -9.06 -2.12
C VAL A 112 -10.15 -9.85 -1.72
N THR A 113 -10.06 -11.18 -1.76
CA THR A 113 -11.06 -12.08 -1.19
C THR A 113 -10.47 -12.77 0.05
N HIS A 114 -11.33 -13.11 1.02
CA HIS A 114 -10.91 -13.77 2.26
C HIS A 114 -10.23 -15.14 2.06
N ALA A 115 -10.33 -15.73 0.85
CA ALA A 115 -9.88 -17.10 0.57
C ALA A 115 -8.40 -17.24 0.18
N GLU A 116 -7.73 -16.16 -0.25
CA GLU A 116 -6.34 -16.22 -0.76
C GLU A 116 -5.28 -15.65 0.19
N LEU A 117 -5.67 -15.27 1.40
CA LEU A 117 -4.77 -14.75 2.42
C LEU A 117 -4.07 -15.90 3.17
N ARG A 118 -3.11 -16.57 2.51
CA ARG A 118 -2.18 -17.48 3.19
C ARG A 118 -1.03 -16.69 3.81
N LEU A 119 -1.25 -16.29 5.05
CA LEU A 119 -0.38 -15.39 5.80
C LEU A 119 0.51 -16.21 6.75
N GLU A 120 1.80 -15.88 6.82
CA GLU A 120 2.68 -16.34 7.88
C GLU A 120 2.99 -15.17 8.83
N GLY A 121 2.81 -15.39 10.13
CA GLY A 121 2.83 -14.34 11.15
C GLY A 121 1.48 -13.62 11.31
N HIS A 122 1.42 -12.67 12.24
CA HIS A 122 0.24 -11.86 12.59
C HIS A 122 0.50 -10.37 12.23
N GLY A 123 -0.25 -9.56 11.42
CA GLY A 123 -0.16 -8.04 11.28
C GLY A 123 0.40 -7.33 9.99
N VAL A 124 -0.43 -6.74 9.10
CA VAL A 124 -0.24 -6.81 7.62
C VAL A 124 0.82 -5.94 6.88
N ILE A 125 1.60 -6.62 6.04
CA ILE A 125 2.26 -6.13 4.81
C ILE A 125 1.47 -6.55 3.57
N THR A 126 1.16 -5.62 2.67
CA THR A 126 0.60 -5.94 1.34
C THR A 126 1.68 -5.82 0.25
N SER A 127 2.05 -6.94 -0.38
CA SER A 127 3.14 -6.99 -1.37
C SER A 127 2.64 -7.45 -2.75
N LYS A 128 2.95 -6.70 -3.82
CA LYS A 128 2.74 -7.16 -5.20
C LYS A 128 3.93 -8.00 -5.65
N ALA A 129 4.05 -9.21 -5.11
CA ALA A 129 5.09 -10.17 -5.48
C ALA A 129 4.77 -10.95 -6.76
N LEU A 130 4.77 -10.29 -7.93
CA LEU A 130 4.92 -10.96 -9.23
C LEU A 130 5.93 -10.19 -10.11
N VAL A 131 7.17 -10.67 -10.03
CA VAL A 131 8.25 -10.64 -11.03
C VAL A 131 8.24 -9.44 -12.01
N SER A 132 9.14 -8.47 -11.80
CA SER A 132 9.61 -7.65 -12.93
C SER A 132 10.41 -8.52 -13.91
N PRO A 133 10.08 -8.56 -15.21
CA PRO A 133 10.86 -9.30 -16.21
C PRO A 133 12.29 -8.77 -16.41
N SER A 134 12.66 -7.61 -15.81
CA SER A 134 13.98 -6.99 -15.96
C SER A 134 15.10 -7.63 -15.12
N ALA A 135 14.80 -8.62 -14.28
CA ALA A 135 15.79 -9.25 -13.39
C ALA A 135 16.63 -10.39 -14.04
N HIS A 136 16.50 -10.63 -15.35
CA HIS A 136 17.36 -11.57 -16.08
C HIS A 136 18.75 -10.98 -16.37
N ALA A 137 19.63 -10.91 -15.36
CA ALA A 137 21.01 -10.46 -15.56
C ALA A 137 22.07 -10.96 -14.55
N TRP A 138 21.82 -12.01 -13.73
CA TRP A 138 22.83 -12.52 -12.78
C TRP A 138 22.89 -14.06 -12.68
N GLU A 139 23.15 -14.72 -13.80
CA GLU A 139 23.75 -16.08 -13.82
C GLU A 139 24.88 -16.12 -14.88
N SER A 140 26.09 -15.75 -14.45
CA SER A 140 27.37 -16.08 -15.10
C SER A 140 28.53 -15.86 -14.13
#